data_AF-A0A936FJT2-F1
#
_entry.id   AF-A0A936FJT2-F1
#
_cell.length_a   1.000
_cell.length_b   1.000
_cell.length_c   1.000
_cell.angle_alpha   90.00
_cell.angle_beta   90.00
_cell.angle_gamma   90.00
#
_symmetry.space_group_name_H-M   'P 1'
#
loop_
_entity.id
_entity.type
_entity.pdbx_description
1 polymer ?
#
loop_
_entity_poly.entity_id
_entity_poly.type
_entity_poly.pdbx_seq_one_letter_code
_entity_poly.pdbx_strand_id
1 'polypeptide(L)'
;MSAPYLLTRMGTPLLVAVCLVACAQAVPPSATPVSDPPRSAMPIDVLDAFPASLPGHQRHVVKLPPLDNEPLHRVELLGGKTLTVDCNRQSMDGHFEPREVPGRKPTYWVFTSQGQVMSTRMACPPGSDRREFVSAKTLLVPLQQPPSTGGVRARWLRIALAPD
;
A
#
# COMPACT_ATOMS: atom_id res chain seq x y z
N MET A 1 -1.12 -57.94 -68.01
CA MET A 1 -1.10 -59.29 -67.40
C MET A 1 -0.60 -59.15 -65.99
N SER A 2 -1.21 -59.60 -64.90
CA SER A 2 -2.54 -60.13 -64.59
C SER A 2 -2.67 -59.98 -63.06
N ALA A 3 -3.87 -59.64 -62.56
CA ALA A 3 -4.30 -59.98 -61.19
C ALA A 3 -4.39 -61.53 -61.07
N PRO A 4 -4.48 -62.22 -59.89
CA PRO A 4 -5.32 -61.92 -58.71
C PRO A 4 -4.65 -62.21 -57.32
N TYR A 5 -5.05 -61.57 -56.22
CA TYR A 5 -6.09 -61.95 -55.23
C TYR A 5 -6.08 -63.42 -54.74
N LEU A 6 -5.89 -63.64 -53.44
CA LEU A 6 -6.91 -64.08 -52.46
C LEU A 6 -6.26 -64.30 -51.06
N LEU A 7 -6.72 -63.59 -50.02
CA LEU A 7 -7.53 -64.09 -48.88
C LEU A 7 -6.72 -64.93 -47.86
N THR A 8 -6.80 -64.81 -46.53
CA THR A 8 -7.65 -64.11 -45.55
C THR A 8 -7.04 -64.40 -44.17
N ARG A 9 -7.20 -63.51 -43.18
CA ARG A 9 -7.84 -63.78 -41.85
C ARG A 9 -7.33 -62.83 -40.76
N MET A 10 -8.22 -61.87 -40.44
CA MET A 10 -8.74 -61.56 -39.10
C MET A 10 -7.78 -61.65 -37.90
N GLY A 11 -7.37 -60.48 -37.41
CA GLY A 11 -6.85 -60.25 -36.06
C GLY A 11 -7.14 -58.81 -35.65
N THR A 12 -8.31 -58.58 -35.04
CA THR A 12 -8.70 -57.35 -34.32
C THR A 12 -8.28 -57.46 -32.85
N PRO A 13 -8.27 -56.38 -32.06
CA PRO A 13 -7.46 -55.18 -32.17
C PRO A 13 -6.75 -54.89 -30.83
N LEU A 14 -5.43 -54.65 -30.81
CA LEU A 14 -4.83 -54.03 -29.63
C LEU A 14 -4.90 -52.51 -29.80
N LEU A 15 -5.87 -51.92 -29.10
CA LEU A 15 -6.02 -50.48 -28.91
C LEU A 15 -4.74 -49.91 -28.28
N VAL A 16 -3.82 -49.44 -29.12
CA VAL A 16 -2.72 -48.57 -28.70
C VAL A 16 -3.29 -47.16 -28.66
N ALA A 17 -3.80 -46.78 -27.50
CA ALA A 17 -4.10 -45.38 -27.20
C ALA A 17 -2.78 -44.61 -27.13
N VAL A 18 -2.35 -44.06 -28.27
CA VAL A 18 -1.30 -43.04 -28.34
C VAL A 18 -1.90 -41.77 -27.74
N CYS A 19 -1.61 -41.52 -26.46
CA CYS A 19 -1.81 -40.21 -25.86
C CYS A 19 -0.85 -39.22 -26.53
N LEU A 20 -1.33 -38.55 -27.58
CA LEU A 20 -0.76 -37.30 -28.06
C LEU A 20 -0.92 -36.26 -26.94
N VAL A 21 0.09 -36.15 -26.09
CA VAL A 21 0.24 -35.00 -25.20
C VAL A 21 0.62 -33.81 -26.09
N ALA A 22 -0.40 -33.12 -26.60
CA ALA A 22 -0.25 -31.78 -27.12
C ALA A 22 0.08 -30.87 -25.93
N CYS A 23 1.35 -30.54 -25.72
CA CYS A 23 1.74 -29.45 -24.85
C CYS A 23 1.24 -28.13 -25.49
N ALA A 24 -0.03 -27.80 -25.26
CA ALA A 24 -0.51 -26.44 -25.40
C ALA A 24 0.20 -25.60 -24.34
N GLN A 25 1.32 -25.00 -24.75
CA GLN A 25 1.97 -23.94 -24.00
C GLN A 25 1.00 -22.76 -23.90
N ALA A 26 0.22 -22.75 -22.83
CA ALA A 26 -0.49 -21.57 -22.38
C ALA A 26 0.57 -20.54 -22.00
N VAL A 27 0.90 -19.66 -22.95
CA VAL A 27 1.60 -18.41 -22.68
C VAL A 27 0.74 -17.68 -21.64
N PRO A 28 1.24 -17.44 -20.42
CA PRO A 28 0.50 -16.62 -19.47
C PRO A 28 0.29 -15.25 -20.12
N PRO A 29 -0.92 -14.66 -20.07
CA PRO A 29 -1.11 -13.31 -20.56
C PRO A 29 -0.12 -12.43 -19.80
N SER A 30 0.79 -11.82 -20.54
CA SER A 30 1.74 -10.85 -20.00
C SER A 30 0.94 -9.84 -19.19
N ALA A 31 1.23 -9.77 -17.89
CA ALA A 31 0.64 -8.76 -17.03
C ALA A 31 0.92 -7.40 -17.66
N THR A 32 -0.14 -6.73 -18.12
CA THR A 32 -0.05 -5.35 -18.56
C THR A 32 0.55 -4.55 -17.41
N PRO A 33 1.57 -3.71 -17.64
CA PRO A 33 1.99 -2.76 -16.62
C PRO A 33 0.76 -1.94 -16.25
N VAL A 34 0.34 -2.03 -14.98
CA VAL A 34 -0.73 -1.19 -14.45
C VAL A 34 -0.16 0.23 -14.46
N SER A 35 -0.53 0.99 -15.49
CA SER A 35 -0.24 2.41 -15.59
C SER A 35 -0.95 3.08 -14.43
N ASP A 36 -0.20 3.50 -13.40
CA ASP A 36 -0.75 4.37 -12.37
C ASP A 36 -1.43 5.57 -13.05
N PRO A 37 -2.69 5.91 -12.72
CA PRO A 37 -3.30 7.11 -13.24
C PRO A 37 -2.43 8.32 -12.88
N PRO A 38 -2.41 9.38 -13.72
CA PRO A 38 -1.60 10.56 -13.45
C PRO A 38 -1.92 11.07 -12.04
N ARG A 39 -0.90 11.05 -11.18
CA ARG A 39 -0.97 11.49 -9.78
C ARG A 39 -1.41 12.95 -9.78
N SER A 40 -2.71 13.19 -9.70
CA SER A 40 -3.33 14.51 -9.89
C SER A 40 -2.61 15.54 -9.01
N ALA A 41 -1.88 16.45 -9.64
CA ALA A 41 -1.18 17.54 -8.97
C ALA A 41 -2.24 18.44 -8.31
N MET A 42 -2.05 18.78 -7.04
CA MET A 42 -2.97 19.69 -6.37
C MET A 42 -2.74 21.10 -6.92
N PRO A 43 -3.76 21.98 -6.93
CA PRO A 43 -3.53 23.39 -7.15
C PRO A 43 -2.50 23.87 -6.13
N ILE A 44 -1.36 24.38 -6.63
CA ILE A 44 -0.23 24.84 -5.81
C ILE A 44 -0.69 25.87 -4.77
N ASP A 45 -1.66 26.71 -5.15
CA ASP A 45 -2.21 27.82 -4.36
C ASP A 45 -2.74 27.43 -2.96
N VAL A 46 -3.22 26.20 -2.77
CA VAL A 46 -3.71 25.74 -1.45
C VAL A 46 -2.54 25.38 -0.52
N LEU A 47 -1.42 24.90 -1.08
CA LEU A 47 -0.26 24.46 -0.32
C LEU A 47 0.59 25.64 0.18
N ASP A 48 0.54 26.78 -0.51
CA ASP A 48 1.25 28.01 -0.14
C ASP A 48 0.75 28.62 1.18
N ALA A 49 -0.46 28.24 1.60
CA ALA A 49 -1.03 28.59 2.90
C ALA A 49 -0.27 27.96 4.08
N PHE A 50 0.38 26.82 3.84
CA PHE A 50 0.99 26.00 4.87
C PHE A 50 2.51 26.19 4.86
N PRO A 51 3.17 26.14 6.02
CA PRO A 51 4.62 26.29 6.07
C PRO A 51 5.30 25.26 5.15
N ALA A 52 6.25 25.72 4.34
CA ALA A 52 7.00 24.86 3.43
C ALA A 52 7.94 23.89 4.17
N SER A 53 8.41 24.31 5.33
CA SER A 53 9.28 23.55 6.21
C SER A 53 8.97 23.89 7.67
N LEU A 54 9.28 22.95 8.55
CA LEU A 54 9.25 23.13 9.99
C LEU A 54 10.55 22.50 10.54
N PRO A 55 11.35 23.21 11.36
CA PRO A 55 12.62 22.70 11.85
C PRO A 55 12.46 21.33 12.51
N GLY A 56 13.35 20.38 12.17
CA GLY A 56 13.29 19.01 12.69
C GLY A 56 12.16 18.14 12.13
N HIS A 57 11.40 18.63 11.15
CA HIS A 57 10.27 17.91 10.57
C HIS A 57 10.36 17.87 9.04
N GLN A 58 9.86 16.79 8.45
CA GLN A 58 9.63 16.71 7.02
C GLN A 58 8.14 16.82 6.73
N ARG A 59 7.85 17.48 5.61
CA ARG A 59 6.50 17.84 5.19
C ARG A 59 5.94 16.77 4.22
N HIS A 60 4.77 16.18 4.52
CA HIS A 60 4.14 15.10 3.72
C HIS A 60 2.70 15.39 3.29
N VAL A 61 2.46 15.57 1.98
CA VAL A 61 1.09 15.76 1.44
C VAL A 61 0.43 14.42 1.17
N VAL A 62 -0.74 14.17 1.74
CA VAL A 62 -1.63 13.08 1.32
C VAL A 62 -2.81 13.65 0.53
N LYS A 63 -2.99 13.09 -0.66
CA LYS A 63 -4.11 13.39 -1.53
C LYS A 63 -5.04 12.21 -1.48
N LEU A 64 -6.28 12.47 -1.10
CA LEU A 64 -7.29 11.44 -1.06
C LEU A 64 -8.11 11.52 -2.34
N PRO A 65 -8.48 10.36 -2.91
CA PRO A 65 -9.47 10.36 -3.97
C PRO A 65 -10.80 10.90 -3.42
N PRO A 66 -11.68 11.44 -4.28
CA PRO A 66 -13.04 11.76 -3.87
C PRO A 66 -13.76 10.47 -3.46
N LEU A 67 -14.48 10.51 -2.34
CA LEU A 67 -15.32 9.40 -1.87
C LEU A 67 -16.77 9.86 -1.74
N ASP A 68 -17.70 8.95 -2.02
CA ASP A 68 -19.10 9.17 -1.66
C ASP A 68 -19.27 9.10 -0.15
N ASN A 69 -20.15 9.93 0.40
CA ASN A 69 -20.41 10.00 1.84
C ASN A 69 -19.14 10.20 2.69
N GLU A 70 -18.26 11.13 2.30
CA GLU A 70 -17.03 11.47 3.04
C GLU A 70 -17.18 11.61 4.56
N PRO A 71 -18.27 12.16 5.14
CA PRO A 71 -18.41 12.30 6.61
C PRO A 71 -18.38 10.98 7.37
N LEU A 72 -18.72 9.87 6.70
CA LEU A 72 -18.70 8.53 7.28
C LEU A 72 -17.28 7.94 7.32
N HIS A 73 -16.33 8.59 6.64
CA HIS A 73 -14.99 8.10 6.48
C HIS A 73 -14.00 8.86 7.37
N ARG A 74 -12.95 8.16 7.77
CA ARG A 74 -11.86 8.69 8.60
C ARG A 74 -10.53 8.29 7.99
N VAL A 75 -9.53 9.12 8.22
CA VAL A 75 -8.13 8.86 7.90
C VAL A 75 -7.42 8.53 9.19
N GLU A 76 -6.71 7.41 9.22
CA GLU A 76 -5.81 7.10 10.32
C GLU A 76 -4.42 7.63 10.04
N LEU A 77 -3.89 8.43 10.97
CA LEU A 77 -2.53 8.92 10.93
C LEU A 77 -1.61 8.00 11.72
N LEU A 78 -0.53 7.51 11.08
CA LEU A 78 0.47 6.65 11.70
C LEU A 78 1.84 7.36 11.68
N GLY A 79 2.37 7.64 12.87
CA GLY A 79 3.75 8.11 13.05
C GLY A 79 4.62 6.97 13.57
N GLY A 80 5.81 6.79 13.02
CA GLY A 80 6.65 5.62 13.33
C GLY A 80 7.94 5.59 12.52
N LYS A 81 8.74 4.56 12.76
CA LYS A 81 9.97 4.25 12.01
C LYS A 81 10.11 2.75 11.78
N THR A 82 10.77 2.37 10.70
CA THR A 82 11.05 0.96 10.39
C THR A 82 12.35 0.54 11.04
N LEU A 83 12.29 -0.49 11.89
CA LEU A 83 13.42 -1.02 12.64
C LEU A 83 13.58 -2.52 12.38
N THR A 84 14.75 -3.05 12.68
CA THR A 84 14.90 -4.48 12.90
C THR A 84 14.48 -4.78 14.33
N VAL A 85 13.46 -5.63 14.49
CA VAL A 85 12.84 -5.98 15.77
C VAL A 85 12.87 -7.48 15.98
N ASP A 86 12.89 -7.90 17.23
CA ASP A 86 12.81 -9.30 17.65
C ASP A 86 11.35 -9.81 17.67
N CYS A 87 11.12 -10.97 18.28
CA CYS A 87 9.79 -11.54 18.46
C CYS A 87 8.86 -10.70 19.37
N ASN A 88 9.40 -9.74 20.12
CA ASN A 88 8.62 -8.93 21.03
C ASN A 88 7.70 -7.96 20.28
N ARG A 89 6.60 -7.59 20.94
CA ARG A 89 5.73 -6.53 20.46
C ARG A 89 6.36 -5.19 20.82
N GLN A 90 6.66 -4.41 19.78
CA GLN A 90 7.27 -3.09 19.89
C GLN A 90 6.21 -1.99 19.71
N SER A 91 6.38 -0.86 20.36
CA SER A 91 5.59 0.37 20.14
C SER A 91 6.49 1.58 20.35
N MET A 92 6.22 2.70 19.67
CA MET A 92 7.03 3.92 19.78
C MET A 92 6.30 4.99 20.59
N ASP A 93 7.03 5.88 21.25
CA ASP A 93 6.44 7.09 21.80
C ASP A 93 6.04 8.08 20.69
N GLY A 94 5.07 8.94 20.98
CA GLY A 94 4.73 10.08 20.13
C GLY A 94 3.23 10.29 19.92
N HIS A 95 2.90 11.48 19.44
CA HIS A 95 1.52 11.91 19.21
C HIS A 95 1.44 12.96 18.09
N PHE A 96 0.23 13.19 17.60
CA PHE A 96 -0.07 14.22 16.61
C PHE A 96 -0.72 15.44 17.26
N GLU A 97 -0.18 16.61 16.98
CA GLU A 97 -0.72 17.90 17.44
C GLU A 97 -1.37 18.66 16.29
N PRO A 98 -2.63 19.08 16.42
CA PRO A 98 -3.25 19.97 15.44
C PRO A 98 -2.63 21.37 15.52
N ARG A 99 -2.35 21.95 14.35
CA ARG A 99 -1.86 23.32 14.19
C ARG A 99 -2.72 24.05 13.16
N GLU A 100 -3.03 25.31 13.46
CA GLU A 100 -3.86 26.14 12.61
C GLU A 100 -2.99 27.10 11.79
N VAL A 101 -3.48 27.45 10.59
CA VAL A 101 -2.96 28.58 9.83
C VAL A 101 -3.86 29.77 10.15
N PRO A 102 -3.33 30.89 10.66
CA PRO A 102 -4.14 32.07 10.98
C PRO A 102 -5.03 32.49 9.80
N GLY A 103 -6.34 32.58 10.05
CA GLY A 103 -7.32 33.00 9.05
C GLY A 103 -7.74 31.92 8.04
N ARG A 104 -7.32 30.65 8.18
CA ARG A 104 -7.69 29.58 7.25
C ARG A 104 -8.09 28.28 7.97
N LYS A 105 -9.11 27.61 7.44
CA LYS A 105 -9.40 26.18 7.68
C LYS A 105 -9.02 25.46 6.37
N PRO A 106 -8.27 24.35 6.38
CA PRO A 106 -8.13 23.35 7.44
C PRO A 106 -6.81 23.40 8.26
N THR A 107 -6.85 22.76 9.43
CA THR A 107 -5.72 22.43 10.32
C THR A 107 -4.69 21.54 9.62
N TYR A 108 -3.43 21.57 10.06
CA TYR A 108 -2.39 20.57 9.73
C TYR A 108 -1.91 19.86 11.00
N TRP A 109 -1.27 18.70 10.88
CA TRP A 109 -0.86 17.87 12.02
C TRP A 109 0.65 17.76 12.08
N VAL A 110 1.22 18.00 13.25
CA VAL A 110 2.65 17.85 13.54
C VAL A 110 2.83 16.61 14.41
N PHE A 111 3.73 15.71 14.01
CA PHE A 111 4.06 14.52 14.80
C PHE A 111 5.26 14.80 15.69
N THR A 112 5.09 14.65 17.00
CA THR A 112 6.12 14.85 18.02
C THR A 112 6.49 13.51 18.65
N SER A 113 7.78 13.20 18.76
CA SER A 113 8.30 11.96 19.36
C SER A 113 9.77 12.12 19.73
N GLN A 114 10.22 11.38 20.75
CA GLN A 114 11.63 11.20 21.11
C GLN A 114 12.25 9.95 20.44
N GLY A 115 11.46 9.17 19.70
CA GLY A 115 11.90 7.97 18.99
C GLY A 115 12.21 6.77 19.89
N GLN A 116 11.75 6.80 21.13
CA GLN A 116 11.87 5.74 22.13
C GLN A 116 10.92 4.60 21.80
N VAL A 117 11.42 3.36 21.91
CA VAL A 117 10.67 2.15 21.57
C VAL A 117 10.50 1.28 22.81
N MET A 118 9.26 0.96 23.11
CA MET A 118 8.85 0.10 24.22
C MET A 118 8.58 -1.31 23.70
N SER A 119 9.18 -2.29 24.37
CA SER A 119 9.13 -3.71 24.01
C SER A 119 8.45 -4.53 25.10
N THR A 120 7.76 -5.60 24.72
CA THR A 120 7.49 -6.71 25.66
C THR A 120 8.79 -7.41 26.06
N ARG A 121 8.75 -8.25 27.10
CA ARG A 121 9.92 -8.96 27.67
C ARG A 121 9.80 -10.49 27.55
N MET A 122 9.36 -10.97 26.40
CA MET A 122 9.33 -12.41 26.10
C MET A 122 10.72 -12.87 25.66
N ALA A 123 11.04 -14.12 25.95
CA ALA A 123 12.24 -14.76 25.41
C ALA A 123 12.04 -15.04 23.91
N CYS A 124 12.97 -14.58 23.08
CA CYS A 124 12.90 -14.77 21.64
C CYS A 124 13.85 -15.87 21.17
N PRO A 125 13.41 -16.78 20.28
CA PRO A 125 14.28 -17.78 19.69
C PRO A 125 15.33 -17.12 18.77
N PRO A 126 16.51 -17.74 18.59
CA PRO A 126 17.53 -17.24 17.66
C PRO A 126 16.97 -17.11 16.24
N GLY A 127 17.29 -15.99 15.56
CA GLY A 127 16.88 -15.73 14.18
C GLY A 127 15.42 -15.27 14.02
N SER A 128 14.77 -14.82 15.09
CA SER A 128 13.41 -14.25 15.03
C SER A 128 13.35 -12.76 14.66
N ASP A 129 14.50 -12.17 14.34
CA ASP A 129 14.59 -10.76 13.95
C ASP A 129 13.92 -10.52 12.59
N ARG A 130 13.19 -9.42 12.47
CA ARG A 130 12.49 -9.01 11.25
C ARG A 130 12.47 -7.49 11.10
N ARG A 131 12.32 -7.00 9.87
CA ARG A 131 12.06 -5.58 9.62
C ARG A 131 10.57 -5.30 9.85
N GLU A 132 10.27 -4.38 10.77
CA GLU A 132 8.90 -4.00 11.11
C GLU A 132 8.77 -2.48 11.27
N PHE A 133 7.62 -1.93 10.89
CA PHE A 133 7.28 -0.54 11.16
C PHE A 133 6.73 -0.42 12.58
N VAL A 134 7.51 0.20 13.46
CA VAL A 134 7.11 0.44 14.85
C VAL A 134 6.40 1.79 14.93
N SER A 135 5.10 1.76 15.19
CA SER A 135 4.26 2.96 15.25
C SER A 135 4.07 3.47 16.68
N ALA A 136 3.89 4.77 16.78
CA ALA A 136 3.32 5.43 17.94
C ALA A 136 1.80 5.31 17.95
N LYS A 137 1.15 5.94 18.93
CA LYS A 137 -0.30 6.01 19.00
C LYS A 137 -0.86 6.70 17.75
N THR A 138 -1.80 6.03 17.09
CA THR A 138 -2.42 6.55 15.87
C THR A 138 -3.47 7.63 16.18
N LEU A 139 -3.75 8.48 15.20
CA LEU A 139 -4.80 9.49 15.29
C LEU A 139 -5.83 9.30 14.17
N LEU A 140 -7.10 9.10 14.52
CA LEU A 140 -8.20 9.06 13.56
C LEU A 140 -8.75 10.46 13.31
N VAL A 141 -8.66 10.94 12.07
CA VAL A 141 -9.12 12.25 11.63
C VAL A 141 -10.35 12.09 10.72
N PRO A 142 -11.49 12.76 10.99
CA PRO A 142 -12.64 12.70 10.11
C PRO A 142 -12.35 13.36 8.76
N LEU A 143 -12.84 12.74 7.68
CA LEU A 143 -12.91 13.40 6.39
C LEU A 143 -13.99 14.48 6.44
N GLN A 144 -13.56 15.73 6.48
CA GLN A 144 -14.48 16.86 6.29
C GLN A 144 -14.85 16.89 4.81
N GLN A 145 -16.14 17.02 4.48
CA GLN A 145 -16.66 17.22 3.11
C GLN A 145 -16.18 18.53 2.50
N PRO A 146 -16.03 18.61 1.16
CA PRO A 146 -15.66 19.85 0.50
C PRO A 146 -16.73 20.90 0.81
N PRO A 147 -16.36 22.18 1.01
CA PRO A 147 -17.35 23.20 0.71
C PRO A 147 -17.87 22.89 -0.70
N SER A 148 -19.19 23.01 -0.92
CA SER A 148 -20.00 22.49 -2.03
C SER A 148 -19.53 22.82 -3.47
N THR A 149 -18.35 23.40 -3.63
CA THR A 149 -17.73 23.84 -4.87
C THR A 149 -16.38 23.14 -5.03
N GLY A 150 -16.37 21.98 -5.70
CA GLY A 150 -15.26 21.41 -6.51
C GLY A 150 -13.80 21.54 -6.04
N GLY A 151 -13.52 21.66 -4.74
CA GLY A 151 -12.19 21.97 -4.23
C GLY A 151 -11.39 20.74 -3.84
N VAL A 152 -10.31 20.46 -4.58
CA VAL A 152 -9.29 19.46 -4.22
C VAL A 152 -8.64 19.85 -2.89
N ARG A 153 -8.54 18.92 -1.92
CA ARG A 153 -7.95 19.22 -0.60
C ARG A 153 -6.79 18.33 -0.24
N ALA A 154 -5.65 19.00 0.00
CA ALA A 154 -4.46 18.43 0.59
C ALA A 154 -4.74 18.12 2.06
N ARG A 155 -4.58 16.86 2.47
CA ARG A 155 -4.50 16.51 3.89
C ARG A 155 -3.10 16.00 4.14
N TRP A 156 -2.36 16.61 5.05
CA TRP A 156 -1.02 16.15 5.37
C TRP A 156 -1.11 14.86 6.22
N LEU A 157 -0.50 13.77 5.77
CA LEU A 157 -0.26 12.57 6.57
C LEU A 157 1.10 11.99 6.16
N ARG A 158 1.99 11.84 7.13
CA ARG A 158 3.21 11.05 6.99
C ARG A 158 2.86 9.58 6.76
N ILE A 159 3.36 9.01 5.68
CA ILE A 159 3.77 7.61 5.65
C ILE A 159 5.29 7.65 5.77
N ALA A 160 5.80 7.01 6.82
CA ALA A 160 7.20 6.74 7.19
C ALA A 160 8.23 7.85 6.90
N LEU A 161 8.81 8.41 7.97
CA LEU A 161 10.19 8.90 7.87
C LEU A 161 11.01 8.01 8.77
N ALA A 162 11.82 7.18 8.13
CA ALA A 162 13.19 6.99 8.56
C ALA A 162 14.03 7.47 7.38
N PRO A 163 14.85 8.52 7.48
CA PRO A 163 16.23 8.34 7.10
C PRO A 163 16.92 7.49 8.17
N ASP A 164 17.85 6.65 7.72
CA ASP A 164 18.58 5.66 8.52
C ASP A 164 19.23 6.22 9.79
#